data_AF-A0A1E5US60-F1
#
_entry.id   AF-A0A1E5US60-F1
#
_cell.length_a   1.000
_cell.length_b   1.000
_cell.length_c   1.000
_cell.angle_alpha   90.00
_cell.angle_beta   90.00
_cell.angle_gamma   90.00
#
_symmetry.space_group_name_H-M   'P 1'
#
loop_
_entity.id
_entity.type
_entity.pdbx_description
1 polymer ?
#
loop_
_entity_poly.entity_id
_entity_poly.type
_entity_poly.pdbx_seq_one_letter_code
_entity_poly.pdbx_strand_id
1 'polypeptide(L)' 'MRKLKGDIDTSPLWFPNGTTPYSNLRQMYGLAQCTRDLDGTECTKCTNNYLSQLETLFPNNSGDVIKG' A
#
# COMPACT_ATOMS: atom_id res chain seq x y z
N MET A 1 0.09 -3.99 6.48
CA MET A 1 0.33 -2.77 5.69
C MET A 1 -0.42 -1.51 6.20
N ARG A 2 -0.72 -1.40 7.51
CA ARG A 2 -1.51 -0.25 8.04
C ARG A 2 -0.84 1.12 7.87
N LYS A 3 0.50 1.18 7.83
CA LYS A 3 1.23 2.44 7.59
C LYS A 3 0.97 3.03 6.20
N LEU A 4 0.90 2.19 5.16
CA LEU A 4 0.61 2.66 3.81
C LEU A 4 -0.77 3.34 3.69
N LYS A 5 -1.75 2.96 4.52
CA LYS A 5 -3.06 3.60 4.52
C LYS A 5 -3.03 5.07 4.99
N GLY A 6 -2.09 5.43 5.86
CA GLY A 6 -2.04 6.78 6.47
C GLY A 6 -1.39 7.83 5.59
N ASP A 7 -0.47 7.43 4.71
CA ASP A 7 0.40 8.37 4.00
C ASP A 7 -0.11 8.73 2.58
N ILE A 8 -1.17 8.08 2.09
CA ILE A 8 -1.74 8.29 0.75
C ILE A 8 -2.29 9.70 0.57
N ASP A 9 -2.92 10.26 1.60
CA ASP A 9 -3.61 11.56 1.52
C ASP A 9 -2.68 12.76 1.84
N THR A 10 -1.52 12.50 2.43
CA THR A 10 -0.61 13.54 2.93
C THR A 10 0.72 13.62 2.20
N SER A 11 1.06 12.62 1.36
CA SER A 11 2.34 12.60 0.66
C SER A 11 2.31 13.47 -0.60
N PRO A 12 3.15 14.52 -0.71
CA PRO A 12 3.22 15.37 -1.90
C PRO A 12 3.67 14.63 -3.17
N LEU A 13 4.17 13.40 -3.03
CA LEU A 13 4.71 12.60 -4.13
C LEU A 13 3.67 11.69 -4.81
N TRP A 14 2.43 11.57 -4.29
CA TRP A 14 1.40 10.64 -4.79
C TRP A 14 1.79 9.15 -4.78
N PHE A 15 2.94 8.85 -4.19
CA PHE A 15 3.54 7.51 -4.07
C PHE A 15 3.93 7.27 -2.61
N PRO A 16 2.96 7.03 -1.72
CA PRO A 16 3.25 6.71 -0.33
C PRO A 16 4.04 5.40 -0.24
N ASN A 17 5.09 5.42 0.56
CA ASN A 17 5.85 4.26 0.94
C ASN A 17 5.81 4.08 2.45
N GLY A 18 5.99 2.85 2.91
CA GLY A 18 5.96 2.55 4.33
C GLY A 18 6.84 1.37 4.67
N THR A 19 7.45 1.45 5.85
CA THR A 19 8.25 0.38 6.42
C THR A 19 7.67 -0.02 7.77
N THR A 20 7.56 -1.32 8.01
CA THR A 20 7.10 -1.89 9.28
C THR A 20 8.00 -3.06 9.69
N PRO A 21 8.27 -3.25 10.99
CA PRO A 21 8.91 -4.47 11.47
C PRO A 21 8.10 -5.70 11.06
N TYR A 22 8.78 -6.76 10.60
CA TYR A 22 8.17 -8.06 10.28
C TYR A 22 8.66 -9.16 11.22
N SER A 23 9.96 -9.20 11.49
CA SER A 23 10.55 -10.08 12.51
C SER A 23 11.81 -9.44 13.08
N ASN A 24 12.43 -10.06 14.09
CA ASN A 24 13.56 -9.53 14.85
C ASN A 24 14.72 -8.97 13.98
N LEU A 25 14.89 -9.48 12.75
CA LEU A 25 15.93 -9.03 11.82
C LEU A 25 15.39 -8.64 10.44
N ARG A 26 14.07 -8.58 10.25
CA ARG A 26 13.45 -8.33 8.93
C ARG A 26 12.45 -7.20 8.99
N GLN A 27 12.52 -6.35 7.97
CA GLN A 27 11.57 -5.28 7.74
C GLN A 27 10.71 -5.62 6.53
N MET A 28 9.44 -5.26 6.62
CA MET A 28 8.53 -5.24 5.49
C MET A 28 8.50 -3.83 4.91
N TYR A 29 8.64 -3.75 3.60
CA TYR A 29 8.56 -2.53 2.83
C TYR A 29 7.32 -2.60 1.96
N GLY A 30 6.71 -1.46 1.70
CA GLY A 30 5.62 -1.37 0.75
C GLY A 30 5.56 0.00 0.11
N LEU A 31 4.98 0.02 -1.09
CA LEU A 31 4.77 1.19 -1.93
C LEU A 31 3.36 1.07 -2.51
N ALA A 32 2.61 2.17 -2.52
CA ALA A 32 1.38 2.27 -3.28
C ALA A 32 1.49 3.42 -4.29
N GLN A 33 0.84 3.26 -5.44
CA GLN A 33 0.88 4.22 -6.52
C GLN A 33 -0.52 4.34 -7.14
N CYS A 34 -1.02 5.56 -7.18
CA CYS A 34 -2.21 5.93 -7.92
C CYS A 34 -1.84 6.58 -9.25
N THR A 35 -2.76 6.57 -10.21
CA THR A 35 -2.66 7.40 -11.41
C THR A 35 -2.93 8.86 -11.05
N ARG A 36 -2.33 9.80 -11.81
CA ARG A 36 -2.37 11.24 -11.47
C ARG A 36 -3.72 11.92 -11.75
N ASP A 37 -4.63 11.22 -12.42
CA ASP A 37 -5.96 11.68 -12.78
C ASP A 37 -6.99 11.49 -11.67
N LEU A 38 -6.70 10.68 -10.65
CA LEU A 38 -7.57 10.44 -9.50
C LEU A 38 -7.41 11.52 -8.44
N ASP A 39 -8.49 11.91 -7.76
CA ASP A 39 -8.36 12.74 -6.57
C ASP A 39 -7.85 11.94 -5.34
N GLY A 40 -7.51 12.62 -4.24
CA GLY A 40 -6.98 11.98 -3.03
C GLY A 40 -7.94 10.96 -2.39
N THR A 41 -9.25 11.20 -2.48
CA THR A 41 -10.28 10.28 -1.96
C THR A 41 -10.40 9.04 -2.86
N GLU A 42 -10.39 9.23 -4.17
CA GLU A 42 -10.41 8.14 -5.15
C GLU A 42 -9.14 7.28 -5.05
N CYS A 43 -7.97 7.90 -4.91
CA CYS A 43 -6.71 7.20 -4.68
C CYS A 43 -6.73 6.39 -3.38
N THR A 44 -7.26 6.96 -2.29
CA THR A 44 -7.43 6.26 -1.01
C THR A 44 -8.38 5.07 -1.13
N LYS A 45 -9.50 5.21 -1.85
CA LYS A 45 -10.43 4.09 -2.10
C LYS A 45 -9.76 2.98 -2.92
N CYS A 46 -9.06 3.36 -3.99
CA CYS A 46 -8.37 2.45 -4.91
C CYS A 46 -7.33 1.59 -4.18
N THR A 47 -6.41 2.25 -3.47
CA THR A 47 -5.37 1.58 -2.68
C THR A 47 -5.94 0.71 -1.56
N ASN A 48 -6.97 1.16 -0.85
CA ASN A 48 -7.64 0.35 0.18
C ASN A 48 -8.25 -0.94 -0.39
N ASN A 49 -8.83 -0.88 -1.60
CA ASN A 49 -9.37 -2.06 -2.28
C ASN A 49 -8.24 -3.06 -2.60
N TYR A 50 -7.15 -2.60 -3.22
CA TYR A 50 -6.02 -3.48 -3.53
C TYR A 50 -5.36 -4.09 -2.30
N LEU A 51 -5.24 -3.34 -1.19
CA LEU A 51 -4.72 -3.87 0.07
C LEU A 51 -5.60 -5.03 0.60
N SER A 52 -6.92 -4.92 0.49
CA SER A 52 -7.84 -6.01 0.86
C SER A 52 -7.71 -7.23 -0.04
N GLN A 53 -7.46 -7.03 -1.32
CA GLN A 53 -7.23 -8.12 -2.27
C GLN A 53 -5.91 -8.83 -2.02
N LEU A 54 -4.84 -8.10 -1.69
CA LEU A 54 -3.55 -8.69 -1.35
C LEU A 54 -3.67 -9.68 -0.18
N GLU A 55 -4.39 -9.32 0.88
CA GLU A 55 -4.64 -10.20 2.04
C GLU A 55 -5.38 -11.49 1.65
N THR A 56 -6.22 -11.44 0.61
CA THR A 56 -7.03 -12.57 0.15
C THR A 56 -6.29 -13.46 -0.86
N LEU A 57 -5.59 -12.83 -1.82
CA LEU A 57 -4.91 -13.51 -2.92
C LEU A 57 -3.58 -14.13 -2.48
N PHE A 58 -2.93 -13.54 -1.48
CA PHE A 58 -1.58 -13.90 -1.06
C PHE A 58 -1.45 -14.11 0.45
N PRO A 59 -2.22 -15.05 1.04
CA PRO A 59 -2.37 -15.14 2.50
C PRO A 59 -1.08 -15.48 3.28
N ASN A 60 -0.09 -16.12 2.65
CA ASN A 60 1.14 -16.59 3.31
C ASN A 60 2.41 -16.11 2.61
N ASN A 61 2.30 -15.13 1.72
CA ASN A 61 3.44 -14.63 0.97
C ASN A 61 4.20 -13.59 1.79
N SER A 62 5.53 -13.56 1.60
CA SER A 62 6.40 -12.56 2.24
C SER A 62 6.55 -11.28 1.40
N GLY A 63 5.95 -11.24 0.21
CA GLY A 63 5.97 -10.10 -0.69
C GLY A 63 5.11 -10.36 -1.92
N ASP A 64 4.39 -9.34 -2.37
CA ASP A 64 3.44 -9.39 -3.47
C ASP A 64 3.34 -8.06 -4.19
N VAL A 65 2.78 -8.09 -5.39
CA VAL A 65 2.46 -6.91 -6.20
C VAL A 65 1.10 -7.12 -6.84
N ILE A 66 0.23 -6.10 -6.76
CA ILE A 66 -1.04 -6.07 -7.47
C ILE A 66 -1.18 -4.75 -8.21
N LYS A 67 -1.76 -4.82 -9.41
CA LYS A 67 -2.06 -3.68 -10.28
C LYS A 67 -3.37 -3.98 -11.00
N GLY A 68 -4.15 -2.94 -11.29
CA GLY A 68 -5.21 -2.98 -12.30
C GLY A 68 -5.14 -1.80 -13.24
#